data_AF-A0A9C8ZF58-F1
#
_entry.id   AF-A0A9C8ZF58-F1
#
_cell.length_a   1.000
_cell.length_b   1.000
_cell.length_c   1.000
_cell.angle_alpha   90.00
_cell.angle_beta   90.00
_cell.angle_gamma   90.00
#
_symmetry.space_group_name_H-M   'P 1'
#
loop_
_entity.id
_entity.type
_entity.pdbx_description
1 polymer ?
#
loop_
_entity_poly.entity_id
_entity_poly.type
_entity_poly.pdbx_seq_one_letter_code
_entity_poly.pdbx_strand_id
1 'polypeptide(L)'
;MNMIPSRLISSLLGSMLLLVLSGCGNEQAVILGPQYWEDLGFKVETRPSPPRVGMNEFIVIASRDEYKPGVGLVVMLRVNKNDKWRQAIQDGFTGVYRRAVRVDDPATQFLYVHVRRSKDEKDETVLVFPLNQKPATSS
;
A
#
# COMPACT_ATOMS: atom_id res chain seq x y z
N MET A 1 -6.01 55.22 1.04
CA MET A 1 -4.95 54.19 1.00
C MET A 1 -4.55 53.90 2.44
N ASN A 2 -5.00 52.78 3.02
CA ASN A 2 -4.67 52.43 4.41
C ASN A 2 -3.37 51.62 4.43
N MET A 3 -2.31 52.21 5.00
CA MET A 3 -1.04 51.52 5.27
C MET A 3 -1.23 50.56 6.46
N ILE A 4 -1.14 49.26 6.20
CA ILE A 4 -1.10 48.24 7.24
C ILE A 4 0.28 48.28 7.92
N PRO A 5 0.37 48.33 9.27
CA PRO A 5 1.65 48.41 9.96
C PRO A 5 2.48 47.13 9.75
N SER A 6 3.76 47.27 9.39
CA SER A 6 4.66 46.13 9.10
C SER A 6 4.85 45.16 10.28
N ARG A 7 4.65 45.63 11.51
CA ARG A 7 4.71 44.80 12.73
C ARG A 7 3.53 43.83 12.86
N LEU A 8 2.35 44.18 12.35
CA LEU A 8 1.18 43.29 12.31
C LEU A 8 1.36 42.19 11.26
N ILE A 9 1.95 42.52 10.11
CA ILE A 9 2.22 41.57 9.02
C ILE A 9 3.24 40.50 9.47
N SER A 10 4.30 40.91 10.17
CA SER A 10 5.33 39.99 10.67
C SER A 10 4.78 39.02 11.73
N SER A 11 3.89 39.50 12.62
CA SER A 11 3.26 38.66 13.66
C SER A 11 2.23 37.68 13.07
N LEU A 12 1.50 38.07 12.03
CA LEU A 12 0.57 37.20 11.31
C LEU A 12 1.32 36.12 10.51
N LEU A 13 2.42 36.48 9.85
CA LEU A 13 3.23 35.54 9.09
C LEU A 13 3.91 34.49 9.99
N GLY A 14 4.38 34.91 11.17
CA GLY A 14 4.94 34.01 12.18
C GLY A 14 3.92 33.01 12.74
N SER A 15 2.69 33.46 13.02
CA SER A 15 1.61 32.60 13.51
C SER A 15 1.14 31.60 12.44
N MET A 16 1.04 32.05 11.18
CA MET A 16 0.69 31.19 10.06
C MET A 16 1.75 30.11 9.79
N LEU A 17 3.04 30.43 9.95
CA LEU A 17 4.13 29.47 9.80
C LEU A 17 4.09 28.37 10.88
N LEU A 18 3.74 28.71 12.12
CA LEU A 18 3.63 27.74 13.22
C LEU A 18 2.47 26.76 13.04
N LEU A 19 1.35 27.18 12.42
CA LEU A 19 0.21 26.31 12.16
C LEU A 19 0.51 25.23 11.09
N VAL A 20 1.47 25.48 10.19
CA VAL A 20 1.84 24.51 9.13
C VAL A 20 2.76 23.39 9.63
N LEU A 21 3.36 23.50 10.82
CA LEU A 21 4.28 22.47 11.36
C LEU A 21 3.56 21.29 12.04
N SER A 22 2.27 21.41 12.35
CA SER A 22 1.49 20.36 13.05
C SER A 22 1.10 19.16 12.17
N GLY A 23 1.62 19.06 10.93
CA GLY A 23 1.15 18.12 9.92
C GLY A 23 1.84 16.75 9.84
N CYS A 24 2.78 16.41 10.73
CA CYS A 24 3.46 15.11 10.66
C CYS A 24 2.72 14.04 11.49
N GLY A 25 1.84 13.28 10.82
CA GLY A 25 1.29 12.05 11.38
C GLY A 25 2.32 10.91 11.35
N ASN A 26 2.79 10.49 12.52
CA ASN A 26 3.70 9.35 12.70
C ASN A 26 2.93 8.01 12.69
N GLU A 27 2.15 7.74 11.64
CA GLU A 27 1.47 6.44 11.50
C GLU A 27 2.46 5.41 10.92
N GLN A 28 2.92 4.48 11.77
CA GLN A 28 3.79 3.38 11.36
C GLN A 28 3.07 2.50 10.33
N ALA A 29 3.62 2.38 9.12
CA ALA A 29 2.99 1.61 8.05
C ALA A 29 2.92 0.11 8.39
N VAL A 30 1.74 -0.47 8.22
CA VAL A 30 1.52 -1.92 8.18
C VAL A 30 1.98 -2.45 6.82
N ILE A 31 2.93 -3.38 6.86
CA ILE A 31 3.38 -4.17 5.72
C ILE A 31 2.88 -5.60 5.92
N LEU A 32 2.13 -6.14 4.97
CA LEU A 32 1.64 -7.51 5.01
C LEU A 32 2.70 -8.45 4.40
N GLY A 33 2.99 -9.55 5.09
CA GLY A 33 3.99 -10.54 4.65
C GLY A 33 5.33 -10.44 5.39
N PRO A 34 6.44 -10.95 4.81
CA PRO A 34 6.55 -11.51 3.46
C PRO A 34 5.86 -12.87 3.31
N GLN A 35 5.44 -13.19 2.08
CA GLN A 35 5.15 -14.55 1.64
C GLN A 35 5.99 -14.89 0.41
N TYR A 36 6.26 -16.17 0.19
CA TYR A 36 7.17 -16.62 -0.86
C TYR A 36 6.48 -17.59 -1.80
N TRP A 37 6.86 -17.51 -3.07
CA TRP A 37 6.51 -18.48 -4.11
C TRP A 37 7.70 -18.64 -5.04
N GLU A 38 8.22 -19.86 -5.10
CA GLU A 38 9.47 -20.19 -5.80
C GLU A 38 10.62 -19.27 -5.38
N ASP A 39 11.15 -18.51 -6.33
CA ASP A 39 12.25 -17.57 -6.18
C ASP A 39 11.78 -16.15 -5.85
N LEU A 40 10.48 -15.90 -5.66
CA LEU A 40 9.92 -14.58 -5.41
C LEU A 40 9.39 -14.43 -3.97
N GLY A 41 9.79 -13.34 -3.31
CA GLY A 41 9.17 -12.80 -2.12
C GLY A 41 8.14 -11.72 -2.44
N PHE A 42 7.06 -11.69 -1.68
CA PHE A 42 5.94 -10.78 -1.83
C PHE A 42 5.65 -10.07 -0.52
N LYS A 43 5.65 -8.73 -0.56
CA LYS A 43 5.18 -7.86 0.51
C LYS A 43 4.03 -7.02 -0.01
N VAL A 44 3.11 -6.63 0.86
CA VAL A 44 2.01 -5.76 0.46
C VAL A 44 1.94 -4.55 1.38
N GLU A 45 2.01 -3.37 0.78
CA GLU A 45 1.64 -2.14 1.45
C GLU A 45 0.18 -1.78 1.18
N THR A 46 -0.41 -1.04 2.10
CA THR A 46 -1.79 -0.59 2.00
C THR A 46 -1.91 0.92 2.21
N ARG A 47 -2.89 1.54 1.55
CA ARG A 47 -3.27 2.95 1.71
C ARG A 47 -4.81 3.03 1.85
N PRO A 48 -5.36 3.50 2.99
CA PRO A 48 -4.66 3.88 4.22
C PRO A 48 -3.94 2.70 4.89
N SER A 49 -3.02 3.00 5.81
CA SER A 49 -2.32 2.00 6.62
C SER A 49 -2.56 2.28 8.10
N PRO A 50 -3.13 1.36 8.91
CA PRO A 50 -3.67 0.05 8.53
C PRO A 50 -4.88 0.14 7.58
N PRO A 51 -5.26 -0.97 6.90
CA PRO A 51 -6.46 -1.02 6.07
C PRO A 51 -7.72 -0.64 6.88
N ARG A 52 -8.66 0.08 6.25
CA ARG A 52 -9.91 0.55 6.88
C ARG A 52 -11.12 0.13 6.06
N VAL A 53 -12.32 0.23 6.60
CA VAL A 53 -13.55 -0.02 5.82
C VAL A 53 -13.65 0.97 4.66
N GLY A 54 -13.96 0.49 3.45
CA GLY A 54 -14.05 1.27 2.22
C GLY A 54 -13.03 0.87 1.16
N MET A 55 -12.72 1.79 0.25
CA MET A 55 -11.72 1.54 -0.80
C MET A 55 -10.31 1.66 -0.22
N ASN A 56 -9.52 0.60 -0.34
CA ASN A 56 -8.12 0.59 0.07
C ASN A 56 -7.28 0.28 -1.16
N GLU A 57 -6.22 1.04 -1.35
CA GLU A 57 -5.19 0.69 -2.30
C GLU A 57 -4.26 -0.34 -1.68
N PHE A 58 -3.96 -1.37 -2.47
CA PHE A 58 -2.94 -2.37 -2.15
C PHE A 58 -1.82 -2.27 -3.19
N ILE A 59 -0.60 -2.22 -2.68
CA ILE A 59 0.65 -2.12 -3.45
C ILE A 59 1.39 -3.42 -3.18
N VAL A 60 1.33 -4.35 -4.13
CA VAL A 60 2.05 -5.62 -4.07
C VAL A 60 3.45 -5.42 -4.61
N ILE A 61 4.45 -5.76 -3.80
CA ILE A 61 5.87 -5.65 -4.13
C ILE A 61 6.41 -7.07 -4.26
N ALA A 62 6.82 -7.45 -5.46
CA ALA A 62 7.45 -8.73 -5.77
C ALA A 62 8.96 -8.54 -5.99
N SER A 63 9.79 -9.39 -5.40
CA SER A 63 11.26 -9.34 -5.54
C SER A 63 11.89 -10.72 -5.43
N ARG A 64 12.99 -11.00 -6.16
CA ARG A 64 13.72 -12.28 -6.02
C ARG A 64 14.71 -12.27 -4.84
N ASP A 65 15.43 -11.17 -4.73
CA ASP A 65 16.36 -10.83 -3.65
C ASP A 65 16.10 -9.35 -3.27
N GLU A 66 16.81 -8.80 -2.28
CA GLU A 66 16.59 -7.43 -1.77
C GLU A 66 16.65 -6.33 -2.86
N TYR A 67 17.30 -6.60 -4.01
CA TYR A 67 17.53 -5.61 -5.07
C TYR A 67 17.01 -5.99 -6.47
N LYS A 68 16.31 -7.13 -6.62
CA LYS A 68 15.87 -7.61 -7.95
C LYS A 68 14.35 -7.58 -8.08
N PRO A 69 13.78 -6.75 -8.97
CA PRO A 69 12.35 -6.63 -9.12
C PRO A 69 11.73 -7.91 -9.72
N GLY A 70 10.63 -8.37 -9.11
CA GLY A 70 9.81 -9.47 -9.59
C GLY A 70 8.88 -9.01 -10.72
N VAL A 71 9.42 -8.91 -11.94
CA VAL A 71 8.67 -8.50 -13.14
C VAL A 71 8.15 -9.70 -13.94
N GLY A 72 7.27 -9.44 -14.92
CA GLY A 72 6.72 -10.48 -15.80
C GLY A 72 5.63 -11.32 -15.14
N LEU A 73 4.87 -10.70 -14.24
CA LEU A 73 3.75 -11.29 -13.52
C LEU A 73 2.43 -10.65 -13.94
N VAL A 74 1.37 -11.45 -13.95
CA VAL A 74 -0.01 -10.98 -13.87
C VAL A 74 -0.44 -11.13 -12.42
N VAL A 75 -0.82 -10.01 -11.79
CA VAL A 75 -1.24 -9.97 -10.38
C VAL A 75 -2.71 -9.57 -10.32
N MET A 76 -3.51 -10.37 -9.63
CA MET A 76 -4.94 -10.13 -9.42
C MET A 76 -5.27 -10.16 -7.93
N LEU A 77 -6.11 -9.21 -7.50
CA LEU A 77 -6.47 -9.02 -6.09
C LEU A 77 -7.95 -9.26 -5.85
N ARG A 78 -8.28 -9.75 -4.67
CA ARG A 78 -9.63 -9.73 -4.08
C ARG A 78 -9.54 -9.77 -2.55
N VAL A 79 -10.58 -9.32 -1.85
CA VAL A 79 -10.61 -9.28 -0.36
C VAL A 79 -11.56 -10.33 0.22
N ASN A 80 -12.60 -10.72 -0.52
CA ASN A 80 -13.44 -11.86 -0.19
C ASN A 80 -13.15 -13.05 -1.13
N LYS A 81 -13.31 -14.28 -0.62
CA LYS A 81 -13.21 -15.51 -1.43
C LYS A 81 -14.22 -15.54 -2.59
N ASN A 82 -15.33 -14.84 -2.44
CA ASN A 82 -16.41 -14.80 -3.44
C ASN A 82 -16.36 -13.57 -4.34
N ASP A 83 -15.44 -12.63 -4.10
CA ASP A 83 -15.28 -11.45 -4.94
C ASP A 83 -14.67 -11.82 -6.30
N LYS A 84 -15.02 -11.03 -7.32
CA LYS A 84 -14.36 -11.07 -8.62
C LYS A 84 -12.91 -10.62 -8.48
N TRP A 85 -12.00 -11.37 -9.10
CA TRP A 85 -10.61 -10.97 -9.26
C TRP A 85 -10.49 -9.63 -9.99
N ARG A 86 -9.62 -8.75 -9.49
CA ARG A 86 -9.30 -7.45 -10.08
C ARG A 86 -7.81 -7.39 -10.38
N GLN A 87 -7.47 -7.32 -11.66
CA GLN A 87 -6.06 -7.20 -12.06
C GLN A 87 -5.45 -5.89 -11.56
N ALA A 88 -4.28 -6.01 -10.95
CA ALA A 88 -3.44 -4.90 -10.56
C ALA A 88 -2.64 -4.38 -11.75
N ILE A 89 -2.38 -3.08 -11.74
CA ILE A 89 -1.60 -2.40 -12.77
C ILE A 89 -0.14 -2.47 -12.36
N GLN A 90 0.71 -2.93 -13.27
CA GLN A 90 2.15 -2.93 -13.05
C GLN A 90 2.68 -1.49 -13.11
N ASP A 91 3.46 -1.10 -12.10
CA ASP A 91 4.09 0.21 -12.01
C ASP A 91 5.51 0.17 -12.60
N GLY A 92 5.58 0.25 -13.93
CA GLY A 92 6.84 0.10 -14.67
C GLY A 92 7.53 -1.25 -14.44
N PHE A 93 8.84 -1.33 -14.66
CA PHE A 93 9.60 -2.58 -14.48
C PHE A 93 10.20 -2.73 -13.08
N THR A 94 9.44 -2.31 -12.06
CA THR A 94 9.93 -2.20 -10.67
C THR A 94 9.51 -3.38 -9.77
N GLY A 95 8.69 -4.31 -10.26
CA GLY A 95 8.11 -5.38 -9.44
C GLY A 95 6.97 -4.91 -8.54
N VAL A 96 6.48 -3.69 -8.74
CA VAL A 96 5.34 -3.11 -8.01
C VAL A 96 4.06 -3.23 -8.82
N TYR A 97 2.97 -3.65 -8.16
CA TYR A 97 1.64 -3.83 -8.74
C TYR A 97 0.58 -3.19 -7.85
N ARG A 98 -0.25 -2.31 -8.40
CA ARG A 98 -1.20 -1.49 -7.63
C ARG A 98 -2.65 -1.75 -8.00
N ARG A 99 -3.52 -1.87 -6.99
CA ARG A 99 -4.97 -1.90 -7.20
C ARG A 99 -5.74 -1.46 -5.97
N ALA A 100 -6.77 -0.65 -6.20
CA ALA A 100 -7.80 -0.39 -5.19
C ALA A 100 -8.88 -1.48 -5.21
N VAL A 101 -9.17 -2.04 -4.04
CA VAL A 101 -10.28 -2.97 -3.80
C VAL A 101 -11.04 -2.58 -2.53
N ARG A 102 -12.31 -2.96 -2.46
CA ARG A 102 -13.16 -2.66 -1.31
C ARG A 102 -12.84 -3.61 -0.16
N VAL A 103 -12.74 -3.06 1.04
CA VAL A 103 -12.64 -3.77 2.32
C VAL A 103 -13.92 -3.46 3.09
N ASP A 104 -14.61 -4.49 3.56
CA ASP A 104 -15.82 -4.35 4.35
C ASP A 104 -15.53 -4.54 5.85
N ASP A 105 -14.61 -5.43 6.20
CA ASP A 105 -14.17 -5.66 7.57
C ASP A 105 -12.70 -6.14 7.62
N PRO A 106 -11.73 -5.24 7.90
CA PRO A 106 -10.32 -5.62 7.95
C PRO A 106 -9.98 -6.56 9.13
N ALA A 107 -10.85 -6.70 10.13
CA ALA A 107 -10.61 -7.60 11.26
C ALA A 107 -10.74 -9.08 10.88
N THR A 108 -11.61 -9.37 9.90
CA THR A 108 -11.98 -10.74 9.49
C THR A 108 -11.61 -11.08 8.05
N GLN A 109 -11.35 -10.08 7.21
CA GLN A 109 -11.03 -10.28 5.80
C GLN A 109 -9.53 -10.49 5.54
N PHE A 110 -9.24 -11.00 4.33
CA PHE A 110 -7.90 -11.32 3.87
C PHE A 110 -7.72 -10.72 2.48
N LEU A 111 -6.55 -10.17 2.17
CA LEU A 111 -6.17 -9.93 0.79
C LEU A 111 -5.70 -11.24 0.16
N TYR A 112 -6.39 -11.68 -0.89
CA TYR A 112 -5.94 -12.75 -1.76
C TYR A 112 -5.22 -12.13 -2.94
N VAL A 113 -3.98 -12.58 -3.18
CA VAL A 113 -3.14 -12.15 -4.28
C VAL A 113 -2.89 -13.36 -5.17
N HIS A 114 -3.61 -13.43 -6.29
CA HIS A 114 -3.36 -14.43 -7.32
C HIS A 114 -2.26 -13.92 -8.23
N VAL A 115 -1.18 -14.69 -8.33
CA VAL A 115 0.00 -14.38 -9.11
C VAL A 115 0.17 -15.46 -10.17
N ARG A 116 0.47 -15.04 -11.40
CA ARG A 116 0.74 -15.92 -12.54
C ARG A 116 1.92 -15.38 -13.34
N ARG A 117 2.79 -16.24 -13.87
CA ARG A 117 3.83 -15.78 -14.82
C ARG A 117 3.17 -15.33 -16.13
N SER A 118 3.59 -14.20 -16.69
CA SER A 118 2.99 -13.69 -17.93
C SER A 118 3.21 -14.60 -19.15
N LYS A 119 4.22 -15.49 -19.11
CA LYS A 119 4.59 -16.38 -20.22
C LYS A 119 4.07 -17.81 -20.08
N ASP A 120 3.59 -18.21 -18.91
CA ASP A 120 3.06 -19.54 -18.65
C ASP A 120 1.80 -19.43 -17.80
N GLU A 121 0.66 -19.77 -18.39
CA GLU A 121 -0.63 -19.66 -17.71
C GLU A 121 -0.86 -20.72 -16.64
N LYS A 122 -0.07 -21.80 -16.64
CA LYS A 122 -0.17 -22.89 -15.65
C LYS A 122 0.70 -22.64 -14.42
N ASP A 123 1.59 -21.66 -14.49
CA ASP A 123 2.50 -21.30 -13.41
C ASP A 123 1.91 -20.17 -12.57
N GLU A 124 1.10 -20.56 -11.58
CA GLU A 124 0.33 -19.66 -10.73
C GLU A 124 0.21 -20.10 -9.26
N THR A 125 -0.03 -19.13 -8.38
CA THR A 125 -0.29 -19.36 -6.95
C THR A 125 -1.25 -18.32 -6.39
N VAL A 126 -1.86 -18.61 -5.24
CA VAL A 126 -2.64 -17.65 -4.46
C VAL A 126 -1.99 -17.44 -3.09
N LEU A 127 -1.50 -16.22 -2.86
CA LEU A 127 -0.97 -15.78 -1.57
C LEU A 127 -2.10 -15.14 -0.76
N VAL A 128 -2.10 -15.31 0.56
CA VAL A 128 -3.23 -14.90 1.42
C VAL A 128 -2.72 -14.10 2.61
N PHE A 129 -3.01 -12.80 2.64
CA PHE A 129 -2.54 -11.88 3.67
C PHE A 129 -3.70 -11.45 4.58
N PRO A 130 -3.69 -11.79 5.88
CA PRO A 130 -4.67 -11.24 6.83
C PRO A 130 -4.60 -9.72 6.86
N LEU A 131 -5.75 -9.02 6.86
CA LEU A 131 -5.79 -7.55 6.87
C LEU A 131 -5.60 -6.94 8.27
N ASN A 132 -5.69 -7.75 9.32
CA ASN A 132 -5.60 -7.34 10.72
C ASN A 132 -4.17 -7.35 11.29
N GLN A 133 -3.14 -7.29 10.43
CA GLN A 133 -1.75 -7.25 10.86
C GLN A 133 -1.40 -5.93 11.54
N LYS A 134 -0.49 -6.00 12.53
CA LYS A 134 0.04 -4.82 13.23
C LYS A 134 1.29 -4.29 12.52
N PRO A 135 1.63 -3.00 12.66
CA PRO A 135 2.89 -2.48 12.16
C PRO A 135 4.06 -3.30 12.71
N ALA A 136 5.07 -3.55 11.87
CA ALA A 136 6.30 -4.19 12.33
C ALA A 136 6.90 -3.34 13.46
N THR A 137 7.03 -3.93 14.65
CA THR A 137 7.70 -3.26 15.77
C THR A 137 9.18 -3.28 15.44
N SER A 138 9.81 -2.11 15.29
CA SER A 138 11.27 -2.00 15.19
C SER A 138 11.87 -2.51 16.50
N SER A 139 12.41 -3.73 16.49
CA SER A 139 13.26 -4.28 17.54
C SER A 139 14.67 -3.75 17.43
#